data_AF-A0A3D4U507-F1
#
_entry.id   AF-A0A3D4U507-F1
#
_cell.length_a   1.000
_cell.length_b   1.000
_cell.length_c   1.000
_cell.angle_alpha   90.00
_cell.angle_beta   90.00
_cell.angle_gamma   90.00
#
_symmetry.space_group_name_H-M   'P 1'
#
loop_
_entity.id
_entity.type
_entity.pdbx_description
1 polymer ?
#
loop_
_entity_poly.entity_id
_entity_poly.type
_entity_poly.pdbx_seq_one_letter_code
_entity_poly.pdbx_strand_id
1 'polypeptide(L)'
;MVSLDIRIAERDDYDRIKSMWSCCFDDAAAFVDWYFENIYLPEHTLCVWEKGTLLSSMQMLPRQLFVRGTFQPTGYVVGVMTLPQYRGRGYAGHMLQASAELMNQRGYLLSVLVSDVDPRFYQKFGWEPTHNITEMTMDAAGFRAASALPHCLQPAQTAEIPLLQSFYERYCSAGRHGYFLRDNAIWRNLLADLELDGGQAYLIMNTATDAPCGYMLLLSDAENEDAGKSKDDALPKIKELVCFGARDGIAPQIRTRTKPFLMTRIINLRGLLENCHVPQASHDLDYKGPPLSFDMALTAPELMSASANAWAALILGAADNELYQATMHRLDNPLRDQIALLFPAADNYACELF
;
A
#
# COMPACT_ATOMS: atom_id res chain seq x y z
N MET A 1 -36.84 13.60 2.03
CA MET A 1 -35.48 13.24 1.58
C MET A 1 -34.52 13.86 2.58
N VAL A 2 -33.75 13.07 3.31
CA VAL A 2 -32.78 13.63 4.28
C VAL A 2 -31.61 14.17 3.45
N SER A 3 -31.33 15.47 3.57
CA SER A 3 -30.20 16.08 2.86
C SER A 3 -28.93 15.76 3.61
N LEU A 4 -28.08 14.91 3.03
CA LEU A 4 -26.72 14.71 3.50
C LEU A 4 -25.85 15.87 3.00
N ASP A 5 -25.04 16.42 3.88
CA ASP A 5 -23.99 17.37 3.51
C ASP A 5 -22.66 16.62 3.50
N ILE A 6 -22.08 16.44 2.31
CA ILE A 6 -20.78 15.78 2.11
C ILE A 6 -19.79 16.86 1.69
N ARG A 7 -18.85 17.17 2.57
CA ARG A 7 -17.90 18.28 2.37
C ARG A 7 -16.53 17.96 2.92
N ILE A 8 -15.54 18.70 2.43
CA ILE A 8 -14.19 18.70 3.00
C ILE A 8 -14.24 19.24 4.43
N ALA A 9 -13.41 18.67 5.30
CA ALA A 9 -13.26 19.10 6.68
C ALA A 9 -12.69 20.53 6.74
N GLU A 10 -13.20 21.32 7.66
CA GLU A 10 -12.65 22.61 8.01
C GLU A 10 -11.75 22.49 9.24
N ARG A 11 -10.96 23.53 9.53
CA ARG A 11 -10.08 23.53 10.72
C ARG A 11 -10.86 23.31 12.01
N ASP A 12 -12.07 23.86 12.10
CA ASP A 12 -12.94 23.75 13.28
C ASP A 12 -13.59 22.35 13.43
N ASP A 13 -13.39 21.45 12.47
CA ASP A 13 -13.86 20.07 12.53
C ASP A 13 -12.84 19.13 13.22
N TYR A 14 -11.60 19.59 13.46
CA TYR A 14 -10.48 18.80 13.98
C TYR A 14 -10.85 17.97 15.22
N ASP A 15 -11.33 18.61 16.29
CA ASP A 15 -11.64 17.93 17.55
C ASP A 15 -12.78 16.92 17.39
N ARG A 16 -13.76 17.21 16.52
CA ARG A 16 -14.88 16.31 16.25
C ARG A 16 -14.43 15.06 15.51
N ILE A 17 -13.55 15.22 14.53
CA ILE A 17 -12.98 14.13 13.74
C ILE A 17 -12.06 13.29 14.62
N LYS A 18 -11.18 13.91 15.42
CA LYS A 18 -10.31 13.22 16.37
C LYS A 18 -11.10 12.43 17.41
N SER A 19 -12.14 13.05 17.99
CA SER A 19 -13.05 12.35 18.92
C SER A 19 -13.78 11.18 18.25
N MET A 20 -14.20 11.36 16.99
CA MET A 20 -14.85 10.30 16.22
C MET A 20 -13.90 9.13 15.92
N TRP A 21 -12.61 9.40 15.68
CA TRP A 21 -11.58 8.38 15.52
C TRP A 21 -11.50 7.49 16.76
N SER A 22 -11.34 8.09 17.94
CA SER A 22 -11.31 7.37 19.23
C SER A 22 -12.63 6.63 19.56
N CYS A 23 -13.75 6.98 18.93
CA CYS A 23 -15.01 6.23 19.07
C CYS A 23 -15.08 5.01 18.13
N CYS A 24 -14.27 5.00 17.07
CA CYS A 24 -14.36 4.01 15.98
C CYS A 24 -13.20 3.02 15.98
N PHE A 25 -12.03 3.42 16.47
CA PHE A 25 -10.80 2.64 16.53
C PHE A 25 -10.29 2.55 17.97
N ASP A 26 -9.58 1.47 18.29
CA ASP A 26 -9.01 1.19 19.62
C ASP A 26 -7.52 1.52 19.66
N ASP A 27 -7.12 2.61 19.01
CA ASP A 27 -5.73 3.03 18.93
C ASP A 27 -5.27 3.73 20.21
N ALA A 28 -4.00 3.56 20.56
CA ALA A 28 -3.41 4.24 21.71
C ALA A 28 -3.52 5.77 21.58
N ALA A 29 -3.87 6.46 22.68
CA ALA A 29 -4.04 7.91 22.68
C ALA A 29 -2.79 8.67 22.17
N ALA A 30 -1.59 8.19 22.51
CA ALA A 30 -0.33 8.77 22.04
C ALA A 30 -0.19 8.69 20.50
N PHE A 31 -0.61 7.58 19.89
CA PHE A 31 -0.65 7.45 18.44
C PHE A 31 -1.69 8.39 17.81
N VAL A 32 -2.90 8.44 18.37
CA VAL A 32 -3.96 9.33 17.85
C VAL A 32 -3.54 10.79 17.94
N ASP A 33 -2.92 11.22 19.03
CA ASP A 33 -2.39 12.57 19.19
C ASP A 33 -1.32 12.87 18.14
N TRP A 34 -0.31 12.00 18.03
CA TRP A 34 0.74 12.14 17.05
C TRP A 34 0.22 12.15 15.61
N TYR A 35 -0.70 11.26 15.25
CA TYR A 35 -1.28 11.16 13.91
C TYR A 35 -1.97 12.47 13.54
N PHE A 36 -2.81 12.99 14.43
CA PHE A 36 -3.55 14.22 14.17
C PHE A 36 -2.67 15.47 14.18
N GLU A 37 -1.51 15.45 14.82
CA GLU A 37 -0.53 16.54 14.80
C GLU A 37 0.38 16.52 13.56
N ASN A 38 0.73 15.33 13.06
CA ASN A 38 1.82 15.16 12.08
C ASN A 38 1.37 14.63 10.71
N ILE A 39 0.21 13.96 10.64
CA ILE A 39 -0.28 13.26 9.43
C ILE A 39 -1.59 13.85 8.92
N TYR A 40 -2.50 14.20 9.83
CA TYR A 40 -3.84 14.67 9.48
C TYR A 40 -3.81 15.96 8.67
N LEU A 41 -4.55 15.97 7.56
CA LEU A 41 -4.72 17.13 6.70
C LEU A 41 -6.23 17.38 6.48
N PRO A 42 -6.80 18.47 7.02
CA PRO A 42 -8.24 18.74 6.92
C PRO A 42 -8.69 18.89 5.45
N GLU A 43 -7.88 19.52 4.60
CA GLU A 43 -8.16 19.70 3.17
C GLU A 43 -8.20 18.37 2.38
N HIS A 44 -7.66 17.28 2.95
CA HIS A 44 -7.72 15.91 2.43
C HIS A 44 -8.70 15.02 3.19
N THR A 45 -9.53 15.58 4.06
CA THR A 45 -10.50 14.84 4.86
C THR A 45 -11.92 15.13 4.39
N LEU A 46 -12.69 14.08 4.06
CA LEU A 46 -14.07 14.17 3.63
C LEU A 46 -15.00 13.76 4.77
N CYS A 47 -16.03 14.56 5.03
CA CYS A 47 -16.99 14.36 6.11
C CYS A 47 -18.42 14.22 5.58
N VAL A 48 -19.24 13.44 6.28
CA VAL A 48 -20.69 13.33 6.06
C VAL A 48 -21.41 13.89 7.28
N TRP A 49 -22.24 14.90 7.04
CA TRP A 49 -23.02 15.60 8.03
C TRP A 49 -24.52 15.40 7.82
N GLU A 50 -25.26 15.29 8.92
CA GLU A 50 -26.71 15.30 8.93
C GLU A 50 -27.18 16.17 10.10
N LYS A 51 -27.94 17.23 9.81
CA LYS A 51 -28.51 18.15 10.81
C LYS A 51 -27.46 18.65 11.84
N GLY A 52 -26.27 19.00 11.37
CA GLY A 52 -25.17 19.50 12.21
C GLY A 52 -24.41 18.43 12.99
N THR A 53 -24.70 17.14 12.79
CA THR A 53 -23.97 16.03 13.41
C THR A 53 -23.00 15.41 12.40
N LEU A 54 -21.73 15.25 12.77
CA LEU A 54 -20.74 14.50 11.99
C LEU A 54 -21.03 13.01 12.14
N LEU A 55 -21.33 12.33 11.03
CA LEU A 55 -21.76 10.92 11.04
C LEU A 55 -20.71 9.97 10.47
N SER A 56 -19.96 10.42 9.47
CA SER A 56 -18.93 9.65 8.79
C SER A 56 -17.78 10.56 8.39
N SER A 57 -16.56 10.03 8.36
CA SER A 57 -15.40 10.75 7.83
C SER A 57 -14.37 9.77 7.28
N MET A 58 -13.55 10.21 6.32
CA MET A 58 -12.38 9.51 5.81
C MET A 58 -11.32 10.50 5.36
N GLN A 59 -10.08 10.05 5.26
CA GLN A 59 -8.96 10.86 4.76
C GLN A 59 -8.46 10.29 3.43
N MET A 60 -7.92 11.16 2.57
CA MET A 60 -7.35 10.84 1.26
C MET A 60 -5.93 11.41 1.17
N LEU A 61 -5.01 10.79 1.91
CA LEU A 61 -3.64 11.29 2.04
C LEU A 61 -2.93 11.27 0.66
N PRO A 62 -2.31 12.38 0.24
CA PRO A 62 -1.57 12.40 -1.02
C PRO A 62 -0.33 11.51 -0.94
N ARG A 63 -0.21 10.57 -1.87
CA ARG A 63 0.92 9.66 -2.02
C ARG A 63 1.29 9.51 -3.50
N GLN A 64 2.45 8.91 -3.74
CA GLN A 64 2.94 8.57 -5.08
C GLN A 64 3.22 7.07 -5.13
N LEU A 65 2.50 6.34 -5.96
CA LEU A 65 2.66 4.89 -6.13
C LEU A 65 3.44 4.61 -7.41
N PHE A 66 4.49 3.79 -7.32
CA PHE A 66 5.26 3.41 -8.49
C PHE A 66 4.53 2.33 -9.28
N VAL A 67 4.03 2.71 -10.45
CA VAL A 67 3.27 1.84 -11.35
C VAL A 67 3.89 1.96 -12.73
N ARG A 68 4.32 0.82 -13.28
CA ARG A 68 4.82 0.71 -14.66
C ARG A 68 5.85 1.80 -15.00
N GLY A 69 6.94 1.89 -14.23
CA GLY A 69 8.08 2.76 -14.55
C GLY A 69 7.97 4.22 -14.09
N THR A 70 6.81 4.66 -13.60
CA THR A 70 6.56 6.04 -13.20
C THR A 70 5.79 6.12 -11.89
N PHE A 71 5.98 7.22 -11.14
CA PHE A 71 5.20 7.49 -9.94
C PHE A 71 3.88 8.15 -10.30
N GLN A 72 2.77 7.58 -9.81
CA GLN A 72 1.42 8.02 -10.11
C GLN A 72 0.77 8.69 -8.88
N PRO A 73 0.11 9.86 -9.06
CA PRO A 73 -0.57 10.53 -7.96
C PRO A 73 -1.69 9.66 -7.44
N THR A 74 -1.60 9.31 -6.16
CA THR A 74 -2.43 8.30 -5.51
C THR A 74 -3.05 8.85 -4.24
N GLY A 75 -4.37 8.72 -4.10
CA GLY A 75 -5.09 9.05 -2.87
C GLY A 75 -5.10 7.85 -1.93
N TYR A 76 -4.32 7.88 -0.84
CA TYR A 76 -4.32 6.83 0.17
C TYR A 76 -5.47 7.05 1.15
N VAL A 77 -6.48 6.19 1.08
CA VAL A 77 -7.66 6.23 1.94
C VAL A 77 -7.35 5.59 3.29
N VAL A 78 -7.54 6.37 4.34
CA VAL A 78 -7.32 5.96 5.74
C VAL A 78 -8.43 6.51 6.64
N GLY A 79 -8.61 5.91 7.81
CA GLY A 79 -9.55 6.38 8.82
C GLY A 79 -11.00 6.42 8.33
N VAL A 80 -11.45 5.39 7.61
CA VAL A 80 -12.85 5.31 7.14
C VAL A 80 -13.74 5.00 8.34
N MET A 81 -14.38 6.02 8.88
CA MET A 81 -15.17 5.92 10.09
C MET A 81 -16.64 6.27 9.85
N THR A 82 -17.53 5.51 10.47
CA THR A 82 -18.93 5.86 10.70
C THR A 82 -19.22 5.57 12.17
N LEU A 83 -19.76 6.58 12.87
CA LEU A 83 -20.11 6.46 14.28
C LEU A 83 -20.97 5.21 14.53
N PRO A 84 -20.69 4.38 15.57
CA PRO A 84 -21.29 3.07 15.75
C PRO A 84 -22.83 3.04 15.64
N GLN A 85 -23.50 4.01 16.27
CA GLN A 85 -24.96 4.15 16.29
C GLN A 85 -25.59 4.53 14.94
N TYR A 86 -24.78 4.94 13.96
CA TYR A 86 -25.20 5.34 12.61
C TYR A 86 -24.77 4.34 11.52
N ARG A 87 -24.10 3.24 11.88
CA ARG A 87 -23.71 2.17 10.95
C ARG A 87 -24.93 1.48 10.33
N GLY A 88 -24.74 0.86 9.17
CA GLY A 88 -25.80 0.16 8.43
C GLY A 88 -26.78 1.08 7.68
N ARG A 89 -26.55 2.40 7.68
CA ARG A 89 -27.42 3.40 7.03
C ARG A 89 -26.88 3.98 5.72
N GLY A 90 -25.74 3.46 5.24
CA GLY A 90 -25.16 3.82 3.95
C GLY A 90 -24.26 5.06 3.93
N TYR A 91 -24.02 5.74 5.05
CA TYR A 91 -23.20 6.96 5.08
C TYR A 91 -21.78 6.77 4.53
N ALA A 92 -21.06 5.73 4.95
CA ALA A 92 -19.75 5.40 4.41
C ALA A 92 -19.78 5.17 2.88
N GLY A 93 -20.85 4.56 2.37
CA GLY A 93 -20.97 4.30 0.93
C GLY A 93 -21.12 5.58 0.10
N HIS A 94 -21.96 6.51 0.56
CA HIS A 94 -22.10 7.82 -0.10
C HIS A 94 -20.77 8.60 -0.07
N MET A 95 -20.06 8.53 1.07
CA MET A 95 -18.75 9.15 1.23
C MET A 95 -17.69 8.57 0.28
N LEU A 96 -17.60 7.23 0.17
CA LEU A 96 -16.65 6.53 -0.71
C LEU A 96 -16.93 6.75 -2.21
N GLN A 97 -18.19 7.02 -2.57
CA GLN A 97 -18.55 7.41 -3.93
C GLN A 97 -18.11 8.85 -4.21
N ALA A 98 -18.46 9.79 -3.33
CA ALA A 98 -18.08 11.19 -3.44
C ALA A 98 -16.56 11.39 -3.43
N SER A 99 -15.82 10.60 -2.64
CA SER A 99 -14.36 10.69 -2.57
C SER A 99 -13.69 10.36 -3.89
N ALA A 100 -14.24 9.45 -4.70
CA ALA A 100 -13.67 9.11 -6.00
C ALA A 100 -13.87 10.20 -7.04
N GLU A 101 -15.03 10.84 -7.05
CA GLU A 101 -15.28 12.01 -7.90
C GLU A 101 -14.33 13.15 -7.53
N LEU A 102 -14.18 13.43 -6.23
CA LEU A 102 -13.27 14.44 -5.73
C LEU A 102 -11.81 14.11 -6.04
N MET A 103 -11.39 12.84 -5.89
CA MET A 103 -10.04 12.41 -6.23
C MET A 103 -9.76 12.60 -7.72
N ASN A 104 -10.72 12.28 -8.60
CA ASN A 104 -10.58 12.53 -10.03
C ASN A 104 -10.44 14.03 -10.34
N GLN A 105 -11.28 14.88 -9.71
CA GLN A 105 -11.20 16.34 -9.86
C GLN A 105 -9.85 16.91 -9.39
N ARG A 106 -9.23 16.29 -8.39
CA ARG A 106 -7.92 16.67 -7.86
C ARG A 106 -6.73 16.05 -8.62
N GLY A 107 -6.99 15.31 -9.70
CA GLY A 107 -5.94 14.75 -10.56
C GLY A 107 -5.28 13.48 -10.01
N TYR A 108 -5.86 12.83 -9.01
CA TYR A 108 -5.41 11.49 -8.62
C TYR A 108 -5.79 10.48 -9.71
N LEU A 109 -4.85 9.60 -10.05
CA LEU A 109 -5.07 8.53 -11.03
C LEU A 109 -5.48 7.21 -10.35
N LEU A 110 -5.02 7.03 -9.11
CA LEU A 110 -5.25 5.85 -8.30
C LEU A 110 -5.74 6.24 -6.92
N SER A 111 -6.41 5.29 -6.27
CA SER A 111 -6.64 5.31 -4.84
C SER A 111 -6.30 3.95 -4.24
N VAL A 112 -5.70 3.96 -3.07
CA VAL A 112 -5.29 2.74 -2.36
C VAL A 112 -5.83 2.75 -0.94
N LEU A 113 -6.01 1.58 -0.34
CA LEU A 113 -6.35 1.41 1.07
C LEU A 113 -5.88 0.05 1.57
N VAL A 114 -5.73 -0.08 2.88
CA VAL A 114 -5.66 -1.37 3.58
C VAL A 114 -7.01 -1.58 4.26
N SER A 115 -7.60 -2.76 4.10
CA SER A 115 -8.91 -3.09 4.68
C SER A 115 -8.73 -3.82 6.00
N ASP A 116 -9.27 -3.25 7.07
CA ASP A 116 -9.42 -3.87 8.40
C ASP A 116 -10.73 -4.67 8.54
N VAL A 117 -11.66 -4.46 7.61
CA VAL A 117 -12.92 -5.21 7.47
C VAL A 117 -12.87 -6.17 6.29
N ASP A 118 -13.95 -6.92 6.08
CA ASP A 118 -14.13 -7.76 4.89
C ASP A 118 -13.91 -6.94 3.60
N PRO A 119 -12.91 -7.28 2.75
CA PRO A 119 -12.60 -6.56 1.52
C PRO A 119 -13.79 -6.40 0.57
N ARG A 120 -14.79 -7.29 0.64
CA ARG A 120 -16.04 -7.19 -0.14
C ARG A 120 -16.83 -5.92 0.13
N PHE A 121 -16.58 -5.25 1.26
CA PHE A 121 -17.13 -3.93 1.51
C PHE A 121 -16.60 -2.90 0.50
N TYR A 122 -15.28 -2.80 0.35
CA TYR A 122 -14.64 -1.83 -0.54
C TYR A 122 -14.73 -2.21 -2.03
N GLN A 123 -14.83 -3.50 -2.36
CA GLN A 123 -15.07 -3.98 -3.73
C GLN A 123 -16.35 -3.41 -4.34
N LYS A 124 -17.40 -3.21 -3.55
CA LYS A 124 -18.65 -2.56 -4.01
C LYS A 124 -18.45 -1.13 -4.49
N PHE A 125 -17.35 -0.51 -4.08
CA PHE A 125 -16.95 0.85 -4.45
C PHE A 125 -15.75 0.88 -5.39
N GLY A 126 -15.32 -0.27 -5.95
CA GLY A 126 -14.32 -0.35 -7.01
C GLY A 126 -12.86 -0.47 -6.55
N TRP A 127 -12.60 -0.70 -5.25
CA TRP A 127 -11.28 -1.12 -4.79
C TRP A 127 -11.15 -2.64 -4.90
N GLU A 128 -10.03 -3.12 -5.43
CA GLU A 128 -9.74 -4.54 -5.57
C GLU A 128 -8.43 -4.91 -4.87
N PRO A 129 -8.29 -6.14 -4.34
CA PRO A 129 -7.05 -6.61 -3.74
C PRO A 129 -6.03 -6.85 -4.84
N THR A 130 -5.09 -5.92 -5.00
CA THR A 130 -4.13 -5.90 -6.11
C THR A 130 -2.71 -6.22 -5.65
N HIS A 131 -2.43 -6.10 -4.34
CA HIS A 131 -1.13 -6.40 -3.76
C HIS A 131 -1.27 -7.41 -2.65
N ASN A 132 -0.32 -8.34 -2.60
CA ASN A 132 -0.16 -9.25 -1.48
C ASN A 132 0.95 -8.77 -0.55
N ILE A 133 0.87 -9.18 0.70
CA ILE A 133 1.97 -9.15 1.66
C ILE A 133 2.47 -10.57 1.90
N THR A 134 3.78 -10.74 2.00
CA THR A 134 4.41 -12.03 2.30
C THR A 134 5.03 -11.98 3.68
N GLU A 135 4.41 -12.70 4.62
CA GLU A 135 4.93 -12.92 5.96
C GLU A 135 5.98 -14.04 5.90
N MET A 136 7.14 -13.79 6.50
CA MET A 136 8.23 -14.76 6.58
C MET A 136 8.45 -15.19 8.03
N THR A 137 8.32 -16.48 8.30
CA THR A 137 8.57 -17.05 9.64
C THR A 137 9.77 -17.95 9.61
N MET A 138 10.65 -17.79 10.60
CA MET A 138 11.86 -18.59 10.75
C MET A 138 11.86 -19.24 12.14
N ASP A 139 12.30 -20.49 12.22
CA ASP A 139 12.48 -21.15 13.50
C ASP A 139 13.74 -20.65 14.24
N ALA A 140 13.88 -21.03 15.51
CA ALA A 140 15.02 -20.59 16.32
C ALA A 140 16.39 -21.07 15.78
N ALA A 141 16.44 -22.16 15.02
CA ALA A 141 17.67 -22.66 14.42
C ALA A 141 18.09 -21.82 13.22
N GLY A 142 17.14 -21.49 12.34
CA GLY A 142 17.32 -20.55 11.24
C GLY A 142 17.74 -19.18 11.74
N PHE A 143 17.10 -18.68 12.81
CA PHE A 143 17.48 -17.40 13.41
C PHE A 143 18.93 -17.39 13.90
N ARG A 144 19.36 -18.42 14.64
CA ARG A 144 20.76 -18.55 15.09
C ARG A 144 21.75 -18.59 13.93
N ALA A 145 21.41 -19.27 12.83
CA ALA A 145 22.25 -19.31 11.64
C ALA A 145 22.35 -17.92 10.97
N ALA A 146 21.24 -17.19 10.87
CA ALA A 146 21.22 -15.83 10.36
C ALA A 146 22.03 -14.86 11.25
N SER A 147 21.94 -14.99 12.57
CA SER A 147 22.74 -14.21 13.53
C SER A 147 24.24 -14.49 13.48
N ALA A 148 24.66 -15.63 12.91
CA ALA A 148 26.07 -15.98 12.76
C ALA A 148 26.73 -15.37 11.51
N LEU A 149 25.94 -14.73 10.64
CA LEU A 149 26.49 -13.95 9.53
C LEU A 149 27.33 -12.78 10.03
N PRO A 150 28.30 -12.29 9.22
CA PRO A 150 29.17 -11.16 9.58
C PRO A 150 28.41 -9.83 9.50
N HIS A 151 27.34 -9.71 10.29
CA HIS A 151 26.51 -8.53 10.41
C HIS A 151 26.35 -8.11 11.86
N CYS A 152 26.31 -6.81 12.10
CA CYS A 152 25.87 -6.26 13.38
C CYS A 152 24.81 -5.17 13.14
N LEU A 153 23.97 -4.96 14.16
CA LEU A 153 22.91 -3.98 14.13
C LEU A 153 23.35 -2.74 14.89
N GLN A 154 23.21 -1.57 14.28
CA GLN A 154 23.43 -0.28 14.91
C GLN A 154 22.11 0.50 14.92
N PRO A 155 21.64 1.04 16.07
CA PRO A 155 20.42 1.84 16.09
C PRO A 155 20.52 3.00 15.09
N ALA A 156 19.56 3.08 14.17
CA ALA A 156 19.46 4.19 13.24
C ALA A 156 18.84 5.40 13.96
N GLN A 157 19.36 6.60 13.72
CA GLN A 157 18.78 7.85 14.19
C GLN A 157 18.16 8.59 13.00
N THR A 158 17.51 9.73 13.27
CA THR A 158 16.95 10.60 12.23
C THR A 158 18.00 11.07 11.22
N ALA A 159 19.28 11.15 11.62
CA ALA A 159 20.39 11.55 10.75
C ALA A 159 20.65 10.53 9.63
N GLU A 160 20.33 9.26 9.85
CA GLU A 160 20.54 8.16 8.90
C GLU A 160 19.38 7.99 7.90
N ILE A 161 18.29 8.78 8.00
CA ILE A 161 17.16 8.70 7.07
C ILE A 161 17.58 8.71 5.59
N PRO A 162 18.51 9.58 5.11
CA PRO A 162 18.94 9.54 3.72
C PRO A 162 19.54 8.19 3.30
N LEU A 163 20.21 7.50 4.22
CA LEU A 163 20.79 6.18 3.97
C LEU A 163 19.69 5.11 3.92
N LEU A 164 18.74 5.12 4.87
CA LEU A 164 17.56 4.22 4.87
C LEU A 164 16.77 4.35 3.57
N GLN A 165 16.51 5.60 3.16
CA GLN A 165 15.84 5.93 1.90
C GLN A 165 16.59 5.34 0.71
N SER A 166 17.92 5.51 0.64
CA SER A 166 18.72 4.98 -0.47
C SER A 166 18.67 3.45 -0.57
N PHE A 167 18.63 2.74 0.56
CA PHE A 167 18.49 1.29 0.58
C PHE A 167 17.10 0.85 0.12
N TYR A 168 16.05 1.53 0.58
CA TYR A 168 14.69 1.27 0.13
C TYR A 168 14.53 1.53 -1.37
N GLU A 169 15.03 2.66 -1.89
CA GLU A 169 14.98 2.98 -3.32
C GLU A 169 15.76 1.98 -4.16
N ARG A 170 16.96 1.57 -3.71
CA ARG A 170 17.74 0.51 -4.38
C ARG A 170 17.01 -0.83 -4.34
N TYR A 171 16.33 -1.14 -3.25
CA TYR A 171 15.50 -2.33 -3.15
C TYR A 171 14.37 -2.21 -4.19
N CYS A 172 13.54 -1.20 -4.11
CA CYS A 172 12.38 -1.05 -4.98
C CYS A 172 12.71 -0.92 -6.48
N SER A 173 13.80 -0.26 -6.84
CA SER A 173 14.25 -0.10 -8.24
C SER A 173 14.78 -1.40 -8.89
N ALA A 174 14.99 -2.47 -8.12
CA ALA A 174 15.41 -3.78 -8.64
C ALA A 174 14.23 -4.56 -9.26
N GLY A 175 13.57 -3.94 -10.25
CA GLY A 175 12.46 -4.53 -11.02
C GLY A 175 11.17 -4.71 -10.24
N ARG A 176 10.96 -3.98 -9.14
CA ARG A 176 9.72 -4.07 -8.34
C ARG A 176 8.70 -3.02 -8.74
N HIS A 177 7.44 -3.33 -8.47
CA HIS A 177 6.29 -2.46 -8.73
C HIS A 177 5.40 -2.33 -7.48
N GLY A 178 4.52 -1.34 -7.47
CA GLY A 178 3.51 -1.19 -6.43
C GLY A 178 4.02 -0.64 -5.09
N TYR A 179 5.12 0.10 -5.09
CA TYR A 179 5.70 0.69 -3.87
C TYR A 179 5.51 2.20 -3.81
N PHE A 180 5.44 2.74 -2.61
CA PHE A 180 5.32 4.19 -2.43
C PHE A 180 6.66 4.89 -2.54
N LEU A 181 6.65 6.11 -3.09
CA LEU A 181 7.75 7.05 -2.85
C LEU A 181 7.77 7.39 -1.36
N ARG A 182 8.93 7.23 -0.72
CA ARG A 182 9.15 7.63 0.68
C ARG A 182 10.17 8.75 0.70
N ASP A 183 9.69 9.99 0.79
CA ASP A 183 10.54 11.15 1.01
C ASP A 183 10.98 11.25 2.49
N ASN A 184 11.77 12.28 2.81
CA ASN A 184 12.27 12.49 4.16
C ASN A 184 11.15 12.62 5.20
N ALA A 185 10.02 13.27 4.86
CA ALA A 185 8.91 13.46 5.78
C ALA A 185 8.18 12.15 6.06
N ILE A 186 7.96 11.33 5.02
CA ILE A 186 7.39 9.99 5.16
C ILE A 186 8.29 9.10 6.02
N TRP A 187 9.61 9.15 5.82
CA TRP A 187 10.55 8.40 6.67
C TRP A 187 10.51 8.84 8.12
N ARG A 188 10.50 10.15 8.40
CA ARG A 188 10.36 10.65 9.78
C ARG A 188 9.09 10.16 10.43
N ASN A 189 7.98 10.22 9.71
CA ASN A 189 6.69 9.79 10.21
C ASN A 189 6.67 8.27 10.48
N LEU A 190 7.24 7.48 9.58
CA LEU A 190 7.35 6.04 9.72
C LEU A 190 8.23 5.63 10.91
N LEU A 191 9.32 6.34 11.16
CA LEU A 191 10.17 6.08 12.33
C LEU A 191 9.49 6.50 13.64
N ALA A 192 8.76 7.62 13.65
CA ALA A 192 7.99 8.04 14.83
C ALA A 192 6.82 7.08 15.14
N ASP A 193 6.10 6.63 14.12
CA ASP A 193 5.09 5.55 14.22
C ASP A 193 5.70 4.28 14.82
N LEU A 194 6.84 3.84 14.27
CA LEU A 194 7.56 2.69 14.79
C LEU A 194 7.94 2.83 16.28
N GLU A 195 8.42 4.00 16.70
CA GLU A 195 8.78 4.27 18.09
C GLU A 195 7.56 4.30 19.03
N LEU A 196 6.40 4.77 18.56
CA LEU A 196 5.14 4.74 19.32
C LEU A 196 4.66 3.31 19.57
N ASP A 197 4.93 2.39 18.64
CA ASP A 197 4.72 0.94 18.79
C ASP A 197 5.84 0.26 19.63
N GLY A 198 6.74 1.06 20.23
CA GLY A 198 7.91 0.62 20.99
C GLY A 198 9.01 0.00 20.13
N GLY A 199 8.89 0.09 18.81
CA GLY A 199 9.88 -0.41 17.86
C GLY A 199 11.11 0.49 17.71
N GLN A 200 12.08 0.00 16.93
CA GLN A 200 13.34 0.70 16.66
C GLN A 200 13.86 0.34 15.26
N ALA A 201 14.38 1.35 14.55
CA ALA A 201 15.10 1.14 13.31
C ALA A 201 16.59 0.88 13.57
N TYR A 202 17.18 -0.01 12.76
CA TYR A 202 18.59 -0.38 12.80
C TYR A 202 19.22 -0.32 11.42
N LEU A 203 20.46 0.14 11.33
CA LEU A 203 21.36 -0.13 10.22
C LEU A 203 21.96 -1.53 10.37
N ILE A 204 22.02 -2.26 9.26
CA ILE A 204 22.73 -3.53 9.17
C ILE A 204 24.12 -3.23 8.63
N MET A 205 25.14 -3.49 9.46
CA MET A 205 26.54 -3.26 9.12
C MET A 205 27.19 -4.58 8.71
N ASN A 206 27.98 -4.59 7.65
CA ASN A 206 28.85 -5.71 7.31
C ASN A 206 30.13 -5.62 8.17
N THR A 207 30.36 -6.60 9.04
CA THR A 207 31.48 -6.57 9.99
C THR A 207 32.84 -6.79 9.33
N ALA A 208 32.89 -7.33 8.12
CA ALA A 208 34.14 -7.51 7.37
C ALA A 208 34.61 -6.21 6.70
N THR A 209 33.67 -5.36 6.27
CA THR A 209 33.97 -4.10 5.55
C THR A 209 33.72 -2.84 6.37
N ASP A 210 33.11 -2.98 7.55
CA ASP A 210 32.64 -1.88 8.41
C ASP A 210 31.74 -0.87 7.66
N ALA A 211 30.87 -1.40 6.79
CA ALA A 211 30.03 -0.58 5.91
C ALA A 211 28.55 -0.97 6.05
N PRO A 212 27.62 -0.01 6.00
CA PRO A 212 26.19 -0.29 6.04
C PRO A 212 25.76 -1.01 4.75
N CYS A 213 25.03 -2.11 4.90
CA CYS A 213 24.54 -2.94 3.79
C CYS A 213 23.01 -3.12 3.79
N GLY A 214 22.30 -2.41 4.66
CA GLY A 214 20.86 -2.52 4.78
C GLY A 214 20.29 -1.83 6.01
N TYR A 215 18.99 -2.01 6.23
CA TYR A 215 18.30 -1.63 7.46
C TYR A 215 17.25 -2.68 7.86
N MET A 216 16.84 -2.59 9.12
CA MET A 216 15.79 -3.39 9.71
C MET A 216 14.90 -2.51 10.59
N LEU A 217 13.58 -2.63 10.45
CA LEU A 217 12.60 -2.02 11.34
C LEU A 217 12.07 -3.10 12.26
N LEU A 218 12.34 -2.98 13.56
CA LEU A 218 11.98 -3.98 14.55
C LEU A 218 10.83 -3.47 15.41
N LEU A 219 9.78 -4.26 15.58
CA LEU A 219 8.70 -3.99 16.53
C LEU A 219 9.02 -4.63 17.88
N SER A 220 8.65 -3.96 18.96
CA SER A 220 8.73 -4.54 20.31
C SER A 220 7.55 -5.45 20.62
N ASP A 221 7.71 -6.31 21.61
CA ASP A 221 6.75 -7.35 22.00
C ASP A 221 5.39 -6.84 22.53
N ALA A 222 5.15 -5.52 22.54
CA ALA A 222 4.01 -4.88 23.18
C ALA A 222 2.64 -5.17 22.51
N GLU A 223 2.61 -5.55 21.23
CA GLU A 223 1.37 -5.86 20.50
C GLU A 223 0.97 -7.35 20.50
N ASN A 224 1.65 -8.21 21.26
CA ASN A 224 1.25 -9.63 21.33
C ASN A 224 0.00 -9.83 22.23
N GLU A 225 -1.14 -9.26 21.84
CA GLU A 225 -2.47 -9.70 22.28
C GLU A 225 -2.95 -10.90 21.45
N ASP A 226 -2.10 -11.92 21.28
CA ASP A 226 -2.60 -13.28 21.08
C ASP A 226 -2.84 -13.84 22.48
N ALA A 227 -4.10 -13.81 22.92
CA ALA A 227 -4.56 -14.28 24.22
C ALA A 227 -4.01 -15.69 24.54
N GLY A 228 -2.93 -15.76 25.35
CA GLY A 228 -2.48 -17.00 25.98
C GLY A 228 -0.99 -17.36 25.93
N LYS A 229 -0.08 -16.54 25.37
CA LYS A 229 1.37 -16.82 25.42
C LYS A 229 2.11 -15.93 26.43
N SER A 230 3.08 -16.51 27.14
CA SER A 230 3.87 -15.81 28.16
C SER A 230 4.78 -14.74 27.53
N LYS A 231 5.06 -13.65 28.25
CA LYS A 231 5.95 -12.56 27.81
C LYS A 231 7.38 -13.01 27.47
N ASP A 232 7.84 -14.14 28.02
CA ASP A 232 9.21 -14.63 27.84
C ASP A 232 9.40 -15.47 26.56
N ASP A 233 8.32 -15.83 25.85
CA ASP A 233 8.35 -16.63 24.61
C ASP A 233 8.01 -15.81 23.34
N ALA A 234 7.83 -14.49 23.48
CA ALA A 234 7.56 -13.60 22.35
C ALA A 234 8.83 -13.45 21.50
N LEU A 235 8.75 -13.86 20.23
CA LEU A 235 9.83 -13.66 19.28
C LEU A 235 9.72 -12.25 18.65
N PRO A 236 10.85 -11.56 18.43
CA PRO A 236 10.85 -10.23 17.83
C PRO A 236 10.21 -10.26 16.43
N LYS A 237 9.32 -9.29 16.15
CA LYS A 237 8.71 -9.10 14.83
C LYS A 237 9.51 -8.05 14.04
N ILE A 238 9.82 -8.37 12.78
CA ILE A 238 10.54 -7.46 11.89
C ILE A 238 9.50 -6.84 10.95
N LYS A 239 9.18 -5.55 11.12
CA LYS A 239 8.21 -4.79 10.30
C LYS A 239 8.73 -4.45 8.91
N GLU A 240 10.05 -4.46 8.69
CA GLU A 240 10.67 -4.29 7.37
C GLU A 240 12.14 -4.72 7.41
N LEU A 241 12.62 -5.42 6.37
CA LEU A 241 14.02 -5.83 6.23
C LEU A 241 14.53 -5.62 4.81
N VAL A 242 15.52 -4.73 4.66
CA VAL A 242 16.24 -4.55 3.41
C VAL A 242 17.72 -4.77 3.66
N CYS A 243 18.30 -5.80 3.05
CA CYS A 243 19.72 -6.12 3.20
C CYS A 243 20.31 -6.59 1.86
N PHE A 244 21.52 -6.14 1.54
CA PHE A 244 22.26 -6.45 0.33
C PHE A 244 23.53 -7.26 0.65
N GLY A 245 23.89 -8.22 -0.21
CA GLY A 245 25.15 -8.97 -0.11
C GLY A 245 25.13 -10.21 0.80
N ALA A 246 23.98 -10.58 1.37
CA ALA A 246 23.84 -11.71 2.30
C ALA A 246 23.00 -12.90 1.79
N ARG A 247 22.41 -12.80 0.58
CA ARG A 247 21.36 -13.74 0.13
C ARG A 247 21.87 -15.10 -0.36
N ASP A 248 23.17 -15.27 -0.59
CA ASP A 248 23.69 -16.53 -1.13
C ASP A 248 23.93 -17.63 -0.08
N GLY A 249 23.52 -17.43 1.19
CA GLY A 249 23.83 -18.36 2.28
C GLY A 249 22.76 -18.65 3.33
N ILE A 250 21.65 -17.91 3.39
CA ILE A 250 20.57 -18.18 4.36
C ILE A 250 19.40 -18.88 3.67
N ALA A 251 19.44 -20.20 3.59
CA ALA A 251 18.25 -21.03 3.46
C ALA A 251 18.59 -22.41 4.04
N PRO A 252 17.98 -22.81 5.17
CA PRO A 252 16.65 -23.40 5.05
C PRO A 252 15.73 -23.06 6.24
N GLN A 253 14.43 -23.32 6.12
CA GLN A 253 13.38 -23.17 7.16
C GLN A 253 12.67 -21.82 7.26
N ILE A 254 12.79 -20.91 6.26
CA ILE A 254 11.84 -19.80 6.16
C ILE A 254 10.53 -20.35 5.59
N ARG A 255 9.46 -20.30 6.39
CA ARG A 255 8.09 -20.51 5.91
C ARG A 255 7.55 -19.18 5.43
N THR A 256 6.97 -19.18 4.24
CA THR A 256 6.32 -18.00 3.68
C THR A 256 4.81 -18.19 3.69
N ARG A 257 4.09 -17.12 4.03
CA ARG A 257 2.65 -17.05 3.87
C ARG A 257 2.31 -15.74 3.17
N THR A 258 1.62 -15.85 2.05
CA THR A 258 1.19 -14.70 1.28
C THR A 258 -0.30 -14.47 1.50
N LYS A 259 -0.71 -13.23 1.73
CA LYS A 259 -2.12 -12.84 1.89
C LYS A 259 -2.40 -11.50 1.18
N PRO A 260 -3.63 -11.25 0.70
CA PRO A 260 -4.01 -9.93 0.21
C PRO A 260 -3.77 -8.85 1.27
N PHE A 261 -3.31 -7.68 0.84
CA PHE A 261 -2.98 -6.58 1.75
C PHE A 261 -3.53 -5.23 1.25
N LEU A 262 -2.92 -4.67 0.21
CA LEU A 262 -3.33 -3.39 -0.34
C LEU A 262 -4.43 -3.59 -1.38
N MET A 263 -5.50 -2.81 -1.25
CA MET A 263 -6.53 -2.69 -2.27
C MET A 263 -6.30 -1.43 -3.10
N THR A 264 -6.58 -1.49 -4.41
CA THR A 264 -6.46 -0.34 -5.32
C THR A 264 -7.72 -0.15 -6.12
N ARG A 265 -8.10 1.12 -6.32
CA ARG A 265 -9.13 1.59 -7.23
C ARG A 265 -8.49 2.48 -8.28
N ILE A 266 -8.83 2.25 -9.54
CA ILE A 266 -8.50 3.21 -10.60
C ILE A 266 -9.48 4.37 -10.52
N ILE A 267 -8.96 5.59 -10.39
CA ILE A 267 -9.74 6.83 -10.37
C ILE A 267 -9.87 7.39 -11.79
N ASN A 268 -8.77 7.37 -12.55
CA ASN A 268 -8.74 7.84 -13.93
C ASN A 268 -7.90 6.89 -14.80
N LEU A 269 -8.58 5.96 -15.47
CA LEU A 269 -7.94 4.94 -16.31
C LEU A 269 -7.17 5.55 -17.48
N ARG A 270 -7.77 6.51 -18.18
CA ARG A 270 -7.13 7.16 -19.33
C ARG A 270 -5.84 7.86 -18.90
N GLY A 271 -5.91 8.68 -17.87
CA GLY A 271 -4.73 9.36 -17.33
C GLY A 271 -3.68 8.38 -16.84
N LEU A 272 -4.07 7.29 -16.19
CA LEU A 272 -3.13 6.23 -15.79
C LEU A 272 -2.41 5.61 -16.99
N LEU A 273 -3.14 5.22 -18.04
CA LEU A 273 -2.58 4.62 -19.24
C LEU A 273 -1.65 5.58 -20.00
N GLU A 274 -2.01 6.86 -20.08
CA GLU A 274 -1.19 7.91 -20.71
C GLU A 274 0.12 8.19 -19.95
N ASN A 275 0.18 7.89 -18.65
CA ASN A 275 1.36 8.13 -17.80
C ASN A 275 2.19 6.87 -17.48
N CYS A 276 1.71 5.66 -17.80
CA CYS A 276 2.45 4.43 -17.58
C CYS A 276 3.49 4.19 -18.68
N HIS A 277 4.67 3.69 -18.29
CA HIS A 277 5.61 3.12 -19.26
C HIS A 277 5.18 1.70 -19.62
N VAL A 278 4.83 1.50 -20.90
CA VAL A 278 4.56 0.16 -21.45
C VAL A 278 5.79 -0.31 -22.24
N PRO A 279 6.43 -1.43 -21.83
CA PRO A 279 7.73 -1.85 -22.36
C PRO A 279 7.85 -2.01 -23.89
N GLN A 280 6.74 -2.15 -24.62
CA GLN A 280 6.72 -2.40 -26.08
C GLN A 280 6.01 -1.34 -26.91
N ALA A 281 5.57 -0.22 -26.34
CA ALA A 281 5.03 0.88 -27.15
C ALA A 281 6.14 1.66 -27.90
N SER A 282 7.41 1.35 -27.67
CA SER A 282 8.55 1.90 -28.41
C SER A 282 9.35 0.79 -29.09
N HIS A 283 9.08 0.61 -30.39
CA HIS A 283 9.95 0.00 -31.41
C HIS A 283 10.26 -1.52 -31.32
N ASP A 284 9.89 -2.22 -32.41
CA ASP A 284 10.34 -3.55 -32.84
C ASP A 284 9.98 -4.78 -32.02
N LEU A 285 8.87 -5.42 -32.42
CA LEU A 285 8.79 -6.88 -32.59
C LEU A 285 8.04 -7.15 -33.89
N ASP A 286 8.41 -8.24 -34.59
CA ASP A 286 7.89 -8.72 -35.89
C ASP A 286 6.36 -8.96 -35.94
N TYR A 287 5.56 -7.92 -35.70
CA TYR A 287 4.11 -7.91 -35.79
C TYR A 287 3.70 -7.23 -37.10
N LYS A 288 3.10 -8.00 -38.01
CA LYS A 288 2.58 -7.50 -39.30
C LYS A 288 1.16 -6.91 -39.20
N GLY A 289 0.82 -6.31 -38.06
CA GLY A 289 -0.42 -5.55 -37.87
C GLY A 289 -0.13 -4.08 -37.57
N PRO A 290 -1.16 -3.22 -37.50
CA PRO A 290 -0.98 -1.81 -37.17
C PRO A 290 -0.26 -1.65 -35.82
N PRO A 291 0.53 -0.57 -35.62
CA PRO A 291 1.24 -0.33 -34.38
C PRO A 291 0.28 -0.37 -33.18
N LEU A 292 0.62 -1.11 -32.14
CA LEU A 292 -0.17 -1.18 -30.90
C LEU A 292 -0.16 0.20 -30.22
N SER A 293 -1.26 0.94 -30.35
CA SER A 293 -1.52 2.15 -29.56
C SER A 293 -2.47 1.84 -28.40
N PHE A 294 -2.40 2.61 -27.32
CA PHE A 294 -3.38 2.53 -26.22
C PHE A 294 -4.83 2.68 -26.71
N ASP A 295 -5.05 3.38 -27.84
CA ASP A 295 -6.35 3.49 -28.49
C ASP A 295 -6.87 2.14 -29.02
N MET A 296 -6.01 1.19 -29.40
CA MET A 296 -6.44 -0.18 -29.73
C MET A 296 -6.89 -0.97 -28.50
N ALA A 297 -6.16 -0.89 -27.38
CA ALA A 297 -6.55 -1.59 -26.14
C ALA A 297 -7.85 -1.01 -25.52
N LEU A 298 -8.07 0.30 -25.68
CA LEU A 298 -9.28 1.02 -25.27
C LEU A 298 -10.45 0.87 -26.27
N THR A 299 -10.26 0.23 -27.42
CA THR A 299 -11.34 0.00 -28.39
C THR A 299 -11.70 -1.48 -28.55
N ALA A 300 -10.93 -2.39 -27.95
CA ALA A 300 -11.28 -3.80 -27.84
C ALA A 300 -12.57 -3.96 -27.00
N PRO A 301 -13.68 -4.48 -27.58
CA PRO A 301 -14.96 -4.61 -26.89
C PRO A 301 -14.88 -5.41 -25.58
N GLU A 302 -13.98 -6.38 -25.51
CA GLU A 302 -13.73 -7.25 -24.35
C GLU A 302 -13.07 -6.49 -23.18
N LEU A 303 -12.27 -5.46 -23.47
CA LEU A 303 -11.62 -4.60 -22.48
C LEU A 303 -12.42 -3.34 -22.14
N MET A 304 -13.27 -2.89 -23.08
CA MET A 304 -14.28 -1.85 -22.82
C MET A 304 -15.44 -2.35 -21.95
N SER A 305 -15.74 -3.64 -22.03
CA SER A 305 -16.68 -4.32 -21.12
C SER A 305 -16.00 -4.84 -19.84
N ALA A 306 -14.67 -4.83 -19.79
CA ALA A 306 -13.94 -5.19 -18.58
C ALA A 306 -14.20 -4.13 -17.51
N SER A 307 -14.53 -4.59 -16.30
CA SER A 307 -14.72 -3.68 -15.17
C SER A 307 -13.41 -2.94 -14.84
N ALA A 308 -13.50 -1.77 -14.21
CA ALA A 308 -12.33 -1.06 -13.66
C ALA A 308 -11.43 -1.98 -12.81
N ASN A 309 -12.03 -3.03 -12.24
CA ASN A 309 -11.40 -4.08 -11.44
C ASN A 309 -10.44 -4.95 -12.27
N ALA A 310 -10.82 -5.31 -13.50
CA ALA A 310 -9.96 -6.04 -14.42
C ALA A 310 -8.77 -5.18 -14.86
N TRP A 311 -8.99 -3.90 -15.15
CA TRP A 311 -7.91 -2.95 -15.47
C TRP A 311 -6.97 -2.73 -14.28
N ALA A 312 -7.49 -2.62 -13.05
CA ALA A 312 -6.67 -2.52 -11.84
C ALA A 312 -5.75 -3.74 -11.71
N ALA A 313 -6.28 -4.93 -11.93
CA ALA A 313 -5.50 -6.16 -11.89
C ALA A 313 -4.45 -6.22 -12.99
N LEU A 314 -4.76 -5.84 -14.24
CA LEU A 314 -3.82 -5.88 -15.37
C LEU A 314 -2.69 -4.84 -15.24
N ILE A 315 -3.04 -3.59 -14.92
CA ILE A 315 -2.06 -2.49 -14.87
C ILE A 315 -1.12 -2.66 -13.69
N LEU A 316 -1.65 -3.06 -12.53
CA LEU A 316 -0.84 -3.27 -11.34
C LEU A 316 -0.11 -4.62 -11.47
N GLY A 317 -0.82 -5.69 -11.86
CA GLY A 317 -0.27 -6.85 -12.57
C GLY A 317 0.60 -7.82 -11.77
N ALA A 318 0.12 -8.37 -10.65
CA ALA A 318 0.86 -9.39 -9.92
C ALA A 318 0.68 -10.76 -10.54
N ALA A 319 1.79 -11.40 -10.88
CA ALA A 319 1.78 -12.75 -11.42
C ALA A 319 1.03 -13.72 -10.48
N ASP A 320 1.15 -13.53 -9.17
CA ASP A 320 0.52 -14.33 -8.12
C ASP A 320 -0.88 -13.84 -7.71
N ASN A 321 -1.40 -12.75 -8.32
CA ASN A 321 -2.69 -12.21 -7.97
C ASN A 321 -3.83 -12.96 -8.68
N GLU A 322 -4.77 -13.50 -7.90
CA GLU A 322 -5.90 -14.28 -8.42
C GLU A 322 -6.80 -13.48 -9.39
N LEU A 323 -6.99 -12.18 -9.15
CA LEU A 323 -7.79 -11.32 -10.01
C LEU A 323 -7.10 -11.09 -11.36
N TYR A 324 -5.77 -10.94 -11.37
CA TYR A 324 -4.99 -10.88 -12.61
C TYR A 324 -5.14 -12.18 -13.41
N GLN A 325 -4.92 -13.34 -12.77
CA GLN A 325 -5.03 -14.65 -13.43
C GLN A 325 -6.43 -14.92 -13.97
N ALA A 326 -7.46 -14.63 -13.18
CA ALA A 326 -8.85 -14.78 -13.60
C ALA A 326 -9.20 -13.84 -14.76
N THR A 327 -8.65 -12.63 -14.80
CA THR A 327 -8.84 -11.68 -15.90
C THR A 327 -8.17 -12.19 -17.16
N MET A 328 -6.90 -12.61 -17.09
CA MET A 328 -6.16 -13.16 -18.23
C MET A 328 -6.84 -14.40 -18.81
N HIS A 329 -7.33 -15.31 -17.96
CA HIS A 329 -8.02 -16.53 -18.41
C HIS A 329 -9.33 -16.25 -19.18
N ARG A 330 -9.99 -15.10 -18.96
CA ARG A 330 -11.22 -14.73 -19.67
C ARG A 330 -10.97 -14.09 -21.03
N LEU A 331 -9.74 -13.65 -21.31
CA LEU A 331 -9.38 -13.08 -22.61
C LEU A 331 -9.13 -14.20 -23.63
N ASP A 332 -9.61 -14.00 -24.86
CA ASP A 332 -9.28 -14.87 -25.99
C ASP A 332 -7.77 -14.82 -26.29
N ASN A 333 -7.20 -15.91 -26.82
CA ASN A 333 -5.74 -16.07 -26.97
C ASN A 333 -5.05 -14.88 -27.67
N PRO A 334 -5.52 -14.35 -28.81
CA PRO A 334 -4.84 -13.22 -29.47
C PRO A 334 -4.82 -11.94 -28.62
N LEU A 335 -5.88 -11.67 -27.87
CA LEU A 335 -6.00 -10.49 -27.00
C LEU A 335 -5.20 -10.68 -25.71
N ARG A 336 -5.21 -11.90 -25.16
CA ARG A 336 -4.42 -12.28 -23.99
C ARG A 336 -2.93 -12.08 -24.23
N ASP A 337 -2.44 -12.55 -25.37
CA ASP A 337 -1.01 -12.42 -25.73
C ASP A 337 -0.62 -10.94 -25.89
N GLN A 338 -1.48 -10.13 -26.50
CA GLN A 338 -1.27 -8.67 -26.61
C GLN A 338 -1.25 -7.98 -25.25
N ILE A 339 -2.19 -8.33 -24.36
CA ILE A 339 -2.24 -7.77 -23.01
C ILE A 339 -1.05 -8.20 -22.16
N ALA A 340 -0.57 -9.44 -22.31
CA ALA A 340 0.65 -9.90 -21.66
C ALA A 340 1.90 -9.15 -22.13
N LEU A 341 1.93 -8.69 -23.39
CA LEU A 341 3.02 -7.87 -23.93
C LEU A 341 2.97 -6.42 -23.42
N LEU A 342 1.78 -5.84 -23.33
CA LEU A 342 1.58 -4.46 -22.84
C LEU A 342 1.73 -4.35 -21.32
N PHE A 343 1.23 -5.35 -20.60
CA PHE A 343 1.18 -5.41 -19.15
C PHE A 343 1.81 -6.73 -18.67
N PRO A 344 3.12 -6.94 -18.87
CA PRO A 344 3.77 -8.16 -18.40
C PRO A 344 3.55 -8.31 -16.90
N ALA A 345 3.38 -9.53 -16.44
CA ALA A 345 3.23 -9.79 -15.02
C ALA A 345 4.50 -9.30 -14.29
N ALA A 346 4.31 -8.54 -13.22
CA ALA A 346 5.40 -8.18 -12.32
C ALA A 346 5.57 -9.32 -11.32
N ASP A 347 6.72 -9.99 -11.37
CA ASP A 347 7.04 -11.10 -10.46
C ASP A 347 7.37 -10.63 -9.04
N ASN A 348 7.63 -9.33 -8.85
CA ASN A 348 8.06 -8.79 -7.56
C ASN A 348 7.33 -7.48 -7.23
N TYR A 349 6.32 -7.56 -6.38
CA TYR A 349 5.86 -6.37 -5.67
C TYR A 349 6.87 -6.05 -4.60
N ALA A 350 7.22 -4.77 -4.46
CA ALA A 350 7.85 -4.34 -3.22
C ALA A 350 6.74 -4.40 -2.18
N CYS A 351 6.59 -5.58 -1.56
CA CYS A 351 5.89 -5.70 -0.31
C CYS A 351 6.49 -4.65 0.60
N GLU A 352 5.66 -3.80 1.19
CA GLU A 352 5.95 -3.31 2.53
C GLU A 352 6.09 -4.60 3.36
N LEU A 353 7.34 -5.03 3.55
CA LEU A 353 7.70 -6.37 4.05
C LEU A 353 7.37 -6.42 5.55
N PHE A 354 6.23 -6.97 5.97
CA PHE A 354 6.03 -7.31 7.39
C PHE A 354 6.41 -8.77 7.69
#